data_AF-A0A699ZGK9-F1
#
_entry.id   AF-A0A699ZGK9-F1
#
_cell.length_a   1.000
_cell.length_b   1.000
_cell.length_c   1.000
_cell.angle_alpha   90.00
_cell.angle_beta   90.00
_cell.angle_gamma   90.00
#
_symmetry.space_group_name_H-M   'P 1'
#
loop_
_entity.id
_entity.type
_entity.pdbx_description
1 polymer ?
#
loop_
_entity_poly.entity_id
_entity_poly.type
_entity_poly.pdbx_seq_one_letter_code
_entity_poly.pdbx_strand_id
1 'polypeptide(L)'
;MLPGYAWLQPLSLEELLKRKRQQQEEEAKPKFLSKKEREAQALQRLAAQRAALMHLPLLAFSKWQEERERERELEMIKQQYLGMNKLKKRVIRPSEKYKFNFEWGAEEDTSKDLNPLYANPH
;
A
#
# COMPACT_ATOMS: atom_id res chain seq x y z
N MET A 1 20.72 40.67 50.33
CA MET A 1 19.74 40.77 49.24
C MET A 1 20.22 39.91 48.08
N LEU A 2 19.49 38.84 47.74
CA LEU A 2 19.60 38.15 46.45
C LEU A 2 18.17 37.86 45.97
N PRO A 3 17.76 38.38 44.80
CA PRO A 3 16.40 38.21 44.32
C PRO A 3 16.23 36.86 43.61
N GLY A 4 15.08 36.23 43.84
CA GLY A 4 14.39 35.47 42.80
C GLY A 4 14.98 34.12 42.39
N TYR A 5 14.70 33.08 43.16
CA TYR A 5 14.38 31.78 42.57
C TYR A 5 13.00 31.37 43.08
N ALA A 6 11.98 31.78 42.31
CA ALA A 6 10.65 31.22 42.45
C ALA A 6 10.74 29.76 41.98
N TRP A 7 10.80 28.84 42.94
CA TRP A 7 10.67 27.42 42.72
C TRP A 7 9.33 27.20 42.01
N LEU A 8 9.37 26.98 40.70
CA LEU A 8 8.19 26.56 39.95
C LEU A 8 7.75 25.24 40.57
N GLN A 9 6.67 25.30 41.35
CA GLN A 9 5.98 24.10 41.81
C GLN A 9 5.69 23.25 40.57
N PRO A 10 6.17 21.99 40.50
CA PRO A 10 5.81 21.13 39.39
C PRO A 10 4.29 21.00 39.38
N LEU A 11 3.69 21.21 38.20
CA LEU A 11 2.26 21.04 37.98
C LEU A 11 1.75 19.78 38.70
N SER A 12 0.65 19.93 39.42
CA SER A 12 0.08 18.84 40.20
C SER A 12 -0.34 17.68 39.27
N LEU A 13 -0.07 16.43 39.68
CA LEU A 13 -0.45 15.23 38.92
C LEU A 13 -1.96 15.19 38.59
N GLU A 14 -2.78 15.74 39.48
CA GLU A 14 -4.23 15.83 39.34
C GLU A 14 -4.64 16.86 38.29
N GLU A 15 -3.93 17.99 38.22
CA GLU A 15 -4.13 19.01 37.18
C GLU A 15 -3.76 18.48 35.79
N LEU A 16 -2.70 17.68 35.68
CA LEU A 16 -2.32 17.02 34.44
C LEU A 16 -3.38 16.00 33.98
N LEU A 17 -3.95 15.23 34.92
CA LEU A 17 -5.02 14.29 34.61
C LEU A 17 -6.30 15.00 34.17
N LYS A 18 -6.67 16.08 34.86
CA LYS A 18 -7.83 16.91 34.54
C LYS A 18 -7.66 17.56 33.16
N ARG A 19 -6.49 18.10 32.86
CA ARG A 19 -6.16 18.71 31.56
C ARG A 19 -6.19 17.67 30.43
N LYS A 20 -5.70 16.45 30.67
CA LYS A 20 -5.76 15.35 29.68
C LYS A 20 -7.19 14.87 29.45
N ARG A 21 -8.00 14.73 30.50
CA ARG A 21 -9.43 14.39 30.38
C ARG A 21 -10.21 15.45 29.60
N GLN A 22 -9.98 16.73 29.91
CA GLN A 22 -10.59 17.84 29.17
C GLN A 22 -10.17 17.86 27.70
N GLN A 23 -8.89 17.63 27.39
CA GLN A 23 -8.42 17.49 26.01
C GLN A 23 -9.10 16.30 25.28
N GLN A 24 -9.24 15.15 25.94
CA GLN A 24 -9.94 14.00 25.36
C GLN A 24 -11.42 14.26 25.13
N GLU A 25 -12.09 14.98 26.05
CA GLU A 25 -13.47 15.40 25.89
C GLU A 25 -13.63 16.41 24.75
N GLU A 26 -12.66 17.31 24.56
CA GLU A 26 -12.60 18.25 23.44
C GLU A 26 -12.32 17.55 22.10
N GLU A 27 -11.47 16.51 22.09
CA GLU A 27 -11.18 15.68 20.92
C GLU A 27 -12.34 14.75 20.55
N ALA A 28 -13.08 14.26 21.55
CA ALA A 28 -14.27 13.44 21.36
C ALA A 28 -15.44 14.24 20.76
N LYS A 29 -15.46 15.56 20.95
CA LYS A 29 -16.41 16.43 20.27
C LYS A 29 -16.08 16.45 18.76
N PRO A 30 -17.07 16.24 17.87
CA PRO A 30 -16.82 16.17 16.44
C PRO A 30 -16.30 17.51 15.90
N LYS A 31 -15.07 17.50 15.35
CA LYS A 31 -14.47 18.68 14.74
C LYS A 31 -15.01 18.88 13.33
N PHE A 32 -15.84 19.91 13.14
CA PHE A 32 -16.33 20.28 11.82
C PHE A 32 -15.20 20.93 11.01
N LEU A 33 -14.78 20.26 9.94
CA LEU A 33 -13.73 20.73 9.03
C LEU A 33 -14.34 21.21 7.72
N SER A 34 -13.79 22.27 7.14
CA SER A 34 -14.23 22.75 5.84
C SER A 34 -13.99 21.68 4.76
N LYS A 35 -14.71 21.76 3.63
CA LYS A 35 -14.54 20.79 2.52
C LYS A 35 -13.08 20.73 2.05
N LYS A 36 -12.43 21.88 1.90
CA LYS A 36 -11.03 22.00 1.49
C LYS A 36 -10.06 21.37 2.50
N GLU A 37 -10.31 21.54 3.79
CA GLU A 37 -9.51 20.90 4.86
C GLU A 37 -9.67 19.38 4.87
N ARG A 38 -10.90 18.88 4.68
CA ARG A 38 -11.16 17.44 4.58
C ARG A 38 -10.42 16.82 3.41
N GLU A 39 -10.46 17.47 2.24
CA GLU A 39 -9.72 17.04 1.05
C GLU A 39 -8.20 17.04 1.29
N ALA A 40 -7.66 18.08 1.93
CA ALA A 40 -6.23 18.16 2.27
C ALA A 40 -5.81 17.06 3.26
N GLN A 41 -6.62 16.76 4.28
CA GLN A 41 -6.35 15.66 5.21
C GLN A 41 -6.41 14.29 4.53
N ALA A 42 -7.35 14.09 3.59
CA ALA A 42 -7.43 12.85 2.81
C ALA A 42 -6.18 12.66 1.94
N LEU A 43 -5.71 13.73 1.26
CA LEU A 43 -4.47 13.72 0.50
C LEU A 43 -3.25 13.44 1.38
N GLN A 44 -3.17 14.06 2.56
CA GLN A 44 -2.10 13.77 3.52
C GLN A 44 -2.10 12.31 3.98
N ARG A 45 -3.27 11.73 4.28
CA ARG A 45 -3.39 10.32 4.64
C ARG A 45 -2.94 9.40 3.51
N LEU A 46 -3.35 9.69 2.27
CA LEU A 46 -2.92 8.93 1.10
C LEU A 46 -1.41 9.05 0.88
N ALA A 47 -0.86 10.25 1.00
CA ALA A 47 0.58 10.50 0.91
C ALA A 47 1.36 9.78 2.01
N ALA A 48 0.87 9.78 3.25
CA ALA A 48 1.48 9.06 4.37
C ALA A 48 1.41 7.54 4.17
N GLN A 49 0.29 6.99 3.67
CA GLN A 49 0.18 5.57 3.31
C GLN A 49 1.14 5.22 2.17
N ARG A 50 1.23 6.06 1.14
CA ARG A 50 2.19 5.88 0.04
C ARG A 50 3.62 5.95 0.55
N ALA A 51 3.95 6.94 1.39
CA ALA A 51 5.27 7.05 2.02
C ALA A 51 5.57 5.84 2.90
N ALA A 52 4.59 5.32 3.66
CA ALA A 52 4.74 4.08 4.43
C ALA A 52 4.80 2.82 3.54
N LEU A 53 4.30 2.86 2.31
CA LEU A 53 4.52 1.76 1.36
C LEU A 53 5.91 1.87 0.70
N MET A 54 6.37 3.10 0.43
CA MET A 54 7.64 3.41 -0.23
C MET A 54 8.84 3.41 0.73
N HIS A 55 8.65 3.66 2.03
CA HIS A 55 9.70 3.63 3.06
C HIS A 55 10.15 2.22 3.42
N LEU A 56 9.54 1.19 2.83
CA LEU A 56 10.21 -0.10 2.76
C LEU A 56 11.61 0.17 2.21
N PRO A 57 12.67 -0.37 2.83
CA PRO A 57 14.02 -0.14 2.33
C PRO A 57 14.04 -0.46 0.84
N LEU A 58 14.63 0.42 0.01
CA LEU A 58 14.70 0.20 -1.43
C LEU A 58 15.28 -1.19 -1.76
N LEU A 59 16.22 -1.66 -0.92
CA LEU A 59 16.79 -3.00 -0.95
C LEU A 59 15.79 -4.12 -0.62
N ALA A 60 14.85 -3.88 0.29
CA ALA A 60 13.79 -4.83 0.59
C ALA A 60 12.76 -4.90 -0.55
N PHE A 61 12.46 -3.76 -1.19
CA PHE A 61 11.59 -3.72 -2.37
C PHE A 61 12.22 -4.43 -3.57
N SER A 62 13.51 -4.18 -3.87
CA SER A 62 14.21 -4.87 -4.96
C SER A 62 14.29 -6.37 -4.70
N LYS A 63 14.65 -6.76 -3.47
CA LYS A 63 14.69 -8.18 -3.08
C LYS A 63 13.33 -8.85 -3.23
N TRP A 64 12.24 -8.19 -2.84
CA TRP A 64 10.90 -8.74 -3.00
C TRP A 64 10.46 -8.85 -4.47
N GLN A 65 10.87 -7.91 -5.34
CA GLN A 65 10.64 -8.03 -6.78
C GLN A 65 11.39 -9.24 -7.35
N GLU A 66 12.69 -9.38 -7.02
CA GLU A 66 13.49 -10.53 -7.44
C GLU A 66 12.92 -11.86 -6.92
N GLU A 67 12.48 -11.91 -5.66
CA GLU A 67 11.87 -13.12 -5.09
C GLU A 67 10.59 -13.50 -5.84
N ARG A 68 9.73 -12.53 -6.15
CA ARG A 68 8.51 -12.75 -6.94
C ARG A 68 8.83 -13.21 -8.37
N GLU A 69 9.83 -12.62 -9.01
CA GLU A 69 10.26 -13.03 -10.35
C GLU A 69 10.77 -14.49 -10.34
N ARG A 70 11.63 -14.82 -9.38
CA ARG A 70 12.10 -16.20 -9.15
C ARG A 70 10.95 -17.17 -8.86
N GLU A 71 9.95 -16.76 -8.08
CA GLU A 71 8.77 -17.59 -7.82
C GLU A 71 8.01 -17.92 -9.10
N ARG A 72 7.81 -16.94 -9.99
CA ARG A 72 7.18 -17.18 -11.30
C ARG A 72 8.03 -18.06 -12.21
N GLU A 73 9.35 -17.89 -12.20
CA GLU A 73 10.28 -18.77 -12.94
C GLU A 73 10.18 -20.21 -12.43
N LEU A 74 10.19 -20.39 -11.10
CA LEU A 74 10.02 -21.70 -10.47
C LEU A 74 8.66 -22.31 -10.77
N GLU A 75 7.59 -21.49 -10.82
CA GLU A 75 6.29 -21.95 -11.28
C GLU A 75 6.36 -22.42 -12.73
N MET A 76 6.91 -21.64 -13.66
CA MET A 76 7.08 -22.05 -15.06
C MET A 76 7.83 -23.38 -15.19
N ILE A 77 8.95 -23.55 -14.47
CA ILE A 77 9.70 -24.80 -14.42
C ILE A 77 8.82 -25.93 -13.85
N LYS A 78 8.14 -25.70 -12.73
CA LYS A 78 7.24 -26.70 -12.15
C LYS A 78 6.14 -27.09 -13.13
N GLN A 79 5.53 -26.13 -13.83
CA GLN A 79 4.49 -26.37 -14.81
C GLN A 79 5.01 -27.21 -15.98
N GLN A 80 6.22 -26.94 -16.45
CA GLN A 80 6.88 -27.68 -17.53
C GLN A 80 7.18 -29.14 -17.16
N TYR A 81 7.61 -29.41 -15.93
CA TYR A 81 8.09 -30.74 -15.52
C TYR A 81 7.08 -31.57 -14.71
N LEU A 82 6.32 -30.96 -13.81
CA LEU A 82 5.32 -31.66 -12.98
C LEU A 82 3.94 -31.72 -13.65
N GLY A 83 3.73 -30.92 -14.70
CA GLY A 83 2.44 -30.76 -15.36
C GLY A 83 1.45 -29.99 -14.50
N MET A 84 0.60 -29.18 -15.13
CA MET A 84 -0.49 -28.50 -14.44
C MET A 84 -1.80 -29.26 -14.54
N ASN A 85 -2.56 -29.25 -13.45
CA ASN A 85 -4.00 -29.49 -13.54
C ASN A 85 -4.64 -28.36 -14.34
N LYS A 86 -5.16 -28.66 -15.53
CA LYS A 86 -5.81 -27.67 -16.41
C LYS A 86 -6.96 -27.00 -15.64
N LEU A 87 -6.87 -25.69 -15.41
CA LEU A 87 -7.95 -24.94 -14.78
C LEU A 87 -9.22 -25.11 -15.63
N LYS A 88 -10.34 -25.40 -14.96
CA LYS A 88 -11.64 -25.54 -15.63
C LYS A 88 -11.99 -24.21 -16.27
N LYS A 89 -12.28 -24.22 -17.57
CA LYS A 89 -12.73 -23.02 -18.29
C LYS A 89 -14.05 -22.55 -17.69
N ARG A 90 -14.17 -21.25 -17.43
CA ARG A 90 -15.42 -20.65 -16.96
C ARG A 90 -16.51 -20.80 -18.02
N VAL A 91 -17.77 -20.88 -17.60
CA VAL A 91 -18.91 -20.86 -18.52
C VAL A 91 -19.02 -19.46 -19.11
N ILE A 92 -18.85 -19.35 -20.43
CA ILE A 92 -18.96 -18.10 -21.18
C ILE A 92 -20.37 -18.03 -21.76
N ARG A 93 -21.00 -16.85 -21.67
CA ARG A 93 -22.33 -16.63 -22.24
C ARG A 93 -22.28 -16.70 -23.77
N PRO A 94 -23.29 -17.28 -24.46
CA PRO A 94 -23.28 -17.40 -25.91
C PRO A 94 -23.08 -16.06 -26.65
N SER A 95 -23.65 -14.96 -26.16
CA SER A 95 -23.47 -13.63 -26.76
C SER A 95 -22.03 -13.11 -26.71
N GLU A 96 -21.24 -13.57 -25.74
CA GLU A 96 -19.83 -13.20 -25.56
C GLU A 96 -18.91 -14.15 -26.33
N LYS A 97 -19.31 -15.42 -26.47
CA LYS A 97 -18.59 -16.44 -27.25
C LYS A 97 -18.45 -16.08 -28.74
N TYR A 98 -19.42 -15.36 -29.30
CA TYR A 98 -19.43 -14.95 -30.71
C TYR A 98 -19.24 -13.44 -30.91
N LYS A 99 -18.89 -12.71 -29.85
CA LYS A 99 -18.58 -11.28 -29.98
C LYS A 99 -17.24 -11.14 -30.70
N PHE A 100 -17.26 -10.51 -31.86
CA PHE A 100 -16.04 -10.23 -32.61
C PHE A 100 -15.29 -9.06 -31.94
N ASN A 101 -14.10 -9.32 -31.42
CA ASN A 101 -13.19 -8.29 -30.89
C ASN A 101 -12.03 -8.12 -31.90
N PHE A 102 -11.83 -6.90 -32.40
CA PHE A 102 -10.73 -6.55 -33.32
C PHE A 102 -9.43 -6.18 -32.59
N GLU A 103 -9.49 -5.98 -31.27
CA GLU A 103 -8.34 -5.65 -30.45
C GLU A 103 -7.73 -6.92 -29.86
N TRP A 104 -6.40 -6.95 -29.76
CA TRP A 104 -5.67 -7.98 -29.02
C TRP A 104 -5.93 -7.85 -27.53
N GLY A 105 -6.21 -8.98 -26.86
CA GLY A 105 -6.27 -9.00 -25.40
C GLY A 105 -4.89 -8.76 -24.78
N ALA A 106 -4.82 -8.09 -23.64
CA ALA A 106 -3.56 -7.95 -22.88
C ALA A 106 -3.00 -9.30 -22.39
N GLU A 107 -3.84 -10.34 -22.33
CA GLU A 107 -3.47 -11.72 -22.00
C GLU A 107 -2.76 -12.44 -23.16
N GLU A 108 -2.91 -11.93 -24.39
CA GLU A 108 -2.28 -12.48 -25.59
C GLU A 108 -0.86 -11.92 -25.83
N ASP A 109 -0.44 -10.96 -24.99
CA ASP A 109 0.91 -10.38 -25.01
C ASP A 109 1.93 -11.35 -24.39
N THR A 110 2.74 -11.97 -25.25
CA THR A 110 3.80 -12.92 -24.86
C THR A 110 5.19 -12.28 -24.79
N SER A 111 5.31 -10.97 -25.02
CA SER A 111 6.61 -10.27 -25.07
C SER A 111 7.28 -10.09 -23.71
N LYS A 112 6.54 -10.28 -22.61
CA LYS A 112 7.02 -10.09 -21.25
C LYS A 112 7.67 -11.36 -20.73
N ASP A 113 8.99 -11.45 -20.86
CA ASP A 113 9.78 -12.50 -20.22
C ASP A 113 10.00 -12.19 -18.73
N LEU A 114 10.12 -13.25 -17.93
CA LEU A 114 10.51 -13.19 -16.52
C LEU A 114 12.04 -13.06 -16.37
N ASN A 115 12.78 -13.57 -17.35
CA ASN A 115 14.23 -13.56 -17.30
C ASN A 115 14.78 -12.19 -17.75
N PRO A 116 15.60 -11.50 -16.92
CA PRO A 116 16.13 -10.18 -17.23
C PRO A 116 17.01 -10.14 -18.50
N LEU A 117 17.58 -11.28 -18.92
CA LEU A 117 18.38 -11.37 -20.15
C LEU A 117 17.56 -11.18 -21.42
N TYR A 118 16.27 -11.52 -21.40
CA TYR A 118 15.37 -11.37 -22.54
C TYR A 118 14.50 -10.11 -22.44
N ALA A 119 14.41 -9.50 -21.26
CA ALA A 119 13.71 -8.24 -21.04
C ALA A 119 14.39 -7.04 -21.74
N ASN A 120 15.73 -7.07 -21.86
CA ASN A 120 16.50 -6.06 -22.60
C ASN A 120 17.37 -6.73 -23.67
N PRO A 121 16.81 -7.00 -24.87
CA PRO A 121 17.58 -7.51 -25.99
C PRO A 121 18.70 -6.53 -26.36
N HIS A 122 19.91 -7.06 -26.59
CA HIS A 122 21.08 -6.28 -27.02
C HIS A 122 21.00 -5.86 -28.50
#